data_AF-A0A0D2ZYM9-F1
#
_entry.id   AF-A0A0D2ZYM9-F1
#
_cell.length_a   1.000
_cell.length_b   1.000
_cell.length_c   1.000
_cell.angle_alpha   90.00
_cell.angle_beta   90.00
_cell.angle_gamma   90.00
#
_symmetry.space_group_name_H-M   'P 1'
#
loop_
_entity.id
_entity.type
_entity.pdbx_description
1 polymer ?
#
loop_
_entity_poly.entity_id
_entity_poly.type
_entity_poly.pdbx_seq_one_letter_code
_entity_poly.pdbx_strand_id
1 'polypeptide(L)' 'MMYSNLSNGYPTFTHFPAEDQEMWFRQLAQEFTWNPDHTNFIRDAFVHKVMDNYGKQIYE' A
#
# COMPACT_ATOMS: atom_id res chain seq x y z
N MET A 1 -12.45 -8.61 -2.74
CA MET A 1 -11.61 -9.50 -1.90
C MET A 1 -10.17 -8.98 -1.96
N MET A 2 -9.80 -7.99 -1.14
CA MET A 2 -8.42 -7.46 -1.13
C MET A 2 -7.70 -7.67 0.22
N TYR A 3 -8.44 -8.03 1.26
CA TYR A 3 -7.88 -8.15 2.62
C TYR A 3 -7.67 -9.60 3.07
N SER A 4 -8.22 -10.58 2.35
CA SER A 4 -8.22 -12.00 2.77
C SER A 4 -6.85 -12.69 2.65
N ASN A 5 -5.91 -12.12 1.85
CA ASN A 5 -4.54 -12.62 1.71
C ASN A 5 -3.54 -11.96 2.67
N LEU A 6 -3.99 -11.01 3.51
CA LEU A 6 -3.17 -10.42 4.58
C LEU A 6 -3.03 -11.39 5.78
N SER A 7 -3.70 -12.54 5.72
CA SER A 7 -3.73 -13.51 6.80
C SER A 7 -2.38 -14.23 6.94
N ASN A 8 -1.65 -13.85 7.98
CA ASN A 8 -0.60 -14.60 8.68
C ASN A 8 0.84 -14.58 8.13
N GLY A 9 1.54 -13.45 8.23
CA GLY A 9 3.01 -13.54 8.26
C GLY A 9 3.83 -12.25 8.29
N TYR A 10 3.27 -11.12 7.85
CA TYR A 10 4.10 -9.93 7.59
C TYR A 10 3.85 -8.81 8.61
N PRO A 11 4.88 -8.39 9.37
CA PRO A 11 4.76 -7.36 10.40
C PRO A 11 4.56 -5.94 9.84
N THR A 12 4.92 -5.70 8.57
CA THR A 12 4.80 -4.40 7.91
C THR A 12 4.50 -4.55 6.42
N PHE A 13 3.89 -3.52 5.82
CA PHE A 13 3.63 -3.46 4.37
C PHE A 13 4.90 -3.59 3.52
N THR A 14 6.06 -3.14 4.03
CA THR A 14 7.37 -3.32 3.37
C THR A 14 7.81 -4.76 3.20
N HIS A 15 7.25 -5.70 3.96
CA HIS A 15 7.55 -7.12 3.80
C HIS A 15 6.72 -7.78 2.71
N PHE A 16 5.76 -7.08 2.10
CA PHE A 16 5.07 -7.59 0.92
C PHE A 16 6.06 -7.66 -0.25
N PRO A 17 5.90 -8.65 -1.15
CA PRO A 17 6.60 -8.66 -2.43
C PRO A 17 6.41 -7.32 -3.14
N ALA A 18 7.47 -6.84 -3.82
CA ALA A 18 7.41 -5.59 -4.57
C ALA A 18 6.27 -5.59 -5.61
N GLU A 19 5.93 -6.77 -6.14
CA GLU A 19 4.81 -6.97 -7.06
C GLU A 19 3.45 -6.68 -6.39
N ASP A 20 3.23 -7.16 -5.17
CA ASP A 20 2.02 -6.86 -4.40
C ASP A 20 1.94 -5.37 -4.03
N GLN A 21 3.05 -4.76 -3.62
CA GLN A 21 3.08 -3.31 -3.34
C GLN A 21 2.72 -2.49 -4.58
N GLU A 22 3.22 -2.90 -5.76
CA GLU A 22 2.92 -2.23 -7.01
C GLU A 22 1.48 -2.50 -7.48
N MET A 23 0.93 -3.70 -7.28
CA MET A 23 -0.48 -3.99 -7.59
C MET A 23 -1.42 -3.07 -6.81
N TRP A 24 -1.14 -2.85 -5.52
CA TRP A 24 -1.92 -1.97 -4.66
C TRP A 24 -1.79 -0.51 -5.08
N PHE A 25 -0.58 -0.07 -5.42
CA PHE A 25 -0.37 1.28 -5.94
C PHE A 25 -1.08 1.52 -7.28
N ARG A 26 -1.10 0.51 -8.17
CA ARG A 26 -1.81 0.57 -9.45
C ARG A 26 -3.33 0.69 -9.27
N GLN A 27 -3.91 0.05 -8.26
CA GLN A 27 -5.33 0.24 -7.94
C GLN A 27 -5.63 1.66 -7.50
N LEU A 28 -4.76 2.26 -6.68
CA LEU A 28 -4.89 3.68 -6.32
C LEU A 28 -4.81 4.57 -7.57
N ALA A 29 -3.85 4.31 -8.46
CA ALA A 29 -3.66 5.07 -9.69
C ALA A 29 -4.80 4.88 -10.73
N GLN A 30 -5.67 3.88 -10.57
CA GLN A 30 -6.89 3.73 -11.37
C GLN A 30 -8.01 4.64 -10.90
N GLU A 31 -8.09 4.90 -9.59
CA GLU A 31 -9.15 5.71 -8.98
C GLU A 31 -8.81 7.21 -8.97
N PHE A 32 -7.52 7.55 -9.04
CA PHE A 32 -7.04 8.93 -8.92
C PHE A 32 -6.18 9.33 -10.12
N THR A 33 -6.40 10.54 -10.62
CA THR A 33 -5.59 11.14 -11.69
C THR A 33 -4.69 12.22 -11.08
N TRP A 34 -3.39 12.15 -11.33
CA TRP A 34 -2.41 13.15 -10.85
C TRP A 34 -1.35 13.44 -11.91
N ASN A 35 -0.61 14.53 -11.72
CA ASN A 35 0.53 14.85 -12.59
C ASN A 35 1.60 13.75 -12.48
N PRO A 36 2.04 13.12 -13.58
CA PRO A 36 3.08 12.09 -13.54
C PRO A 36 4.37 12.52 -12.84
N ASP A 37 4.73 13.81 -12.85
CA ASP A 37 5.89 14.35 -12.11
C ASP A 37 5.79 14.09 -10.58
N HIS A 38 4.57 13.94 -10.05
CA HIS A 38 4.32 13.67 -8.64
C HIS A 38 4.20 12.18 -8.30
N THR A 39 4.35 11.27 -9.28
CA THR A 39 4.12 9.83 -9.07
C THR A 39 4.97 9.25 -7.95
N ASN A 40 6.26 9.62 -7.89
CA ASN A 40 7.15 9.14 -6.83
C ASN A 40 6.75 9.67 -5.45
N PHE A 41 6.33 10.93 -5.37
CA PHE A 41 5.86 11.54 -4.12
C PHE A 41 4.58 10.84 -3.62
N ILE A 42 3.63 10.59 -4.52
CA ILE A 42 2.36 9.94 -4.19
C ILE A 42 2.60 8.48 -3.79
N ARG A 43 3.55 7.79 -4.44
CA ARG A 43 3.97 6.44 -4.08
C ARG A 43 4.56 6.38 -2.68
N ASP A 44 5.45 7.30 -2.33
CA ASP A 44 6.04 7.36 -0.99
C ASP A 44 4.97 7.63 0.08
N ALA A 45 4.08 8.59 -0.16
CA ALA A 45 2.97 8.90 0.74
C ALA A 45 2.01 7.71 0.89
N PHE A 46 1.74 6.99 -0.19
CA PHE A 46 0.90 5.79 -0.18
C PHE A 46 1.51 4.70 0.70
N VAL A 47 2.80 4.40 0.54
CA VAL A 47 3.49 3.39 1.36
C VAL A 47 3.42 3.76 2.84
N HIS A 48 3.74 5.00 3.21
CA HIS A 48 3.64 5.47 4.59
C HIS A 48 2.22 5.36 5.15
N LYS A 49 1.21 5.70 4.34
CA LYS A 49 -0.20 5.65 4.76
C LYS A 49 -0.69 4.21 4.96
N VAL A 50 -0.32 3.30 4.07
CA VAL A 50 -0.67 1.88 4.19
C VAL A 50 0.03 1.27 5.41
N MET A 51 1.28 1.64 5.69
CA MET A 51 1.98 1.22 6.91
C MET A 51 1.30 1.70 8.19
N ASP A 52 0.90 2.98 8.26
CA ASP A 52 0.18 3.55 9.41
C ASP A 52 -1.15 2.83 9.66
N ASN A 53 -1.93 2.59 8.60
CA ASN A 53 -3.19 1.86 8.70
C ASN A 53 -2.99 0.40 9.12
N TYR A 54 -1.99 -0.29 8.54
CA TYR A 54 -1.71 -1.69 8.87
C TYR A 54 -1.21 -1.85 10.30
N GLY A 55 -0.33 -0.95 10.75
CA GLY A 55 0.15 -0.91 12.13
C GLY A 55 -0.99 -0.71 13.12
N LYS A 56 -1.91 0.22 12.85
CA LYS A 56 -3.10 0.43 13.70
C LYS A 56 -3.99 -0.80 13.78
N GLN A 57 -4.19 -1.51 12.66
CA GLN A 57 -5.02 -2.73 12.62
C GLN A 57 -4.44 -3.92 13.39
N ILE A 58 -3.12 -3.97 13.63
CA ILE A 58 -2.49 -5.04 14.42
C ILE A 58 -2.65 -4.79 15.93
N TYR A 59 -2.82 -3.54 16.35
CA TYR A 59 -2.89 -3.13 17.75
C TYR A 59 -4.32 -2.72 18.19
N GLU A 60 -5.33 -2.91 17.35
CA GLU A 60 -6.77 -2.80 17.69
C GLU A 60 -7.40 -4.16 18.00
#